data_AF-A0A3L7N421-F1
#
_entry.id   AF-A0A3L7N421-F1
#
_cell.length_a   1.000
_cell.length_b   1.000
_cell.length_c   1.000
_cell.angle_alpha   90.00
_cell.angle_beta   90.00
_cell.angle_gamma   90.00
#
_symmetry.space_group_name_H-M   'P 1'
#
loop_
_entity.id
_entity.type
_entity.pdbx_description
1 polymer ?
#
loop_
_entity_poly.entity_id
_entity_poly.type
_entity_poly.pdbx_seq_one_letter_code
_entity_poly.pdbx_strand_id
1 'polypeptide(L)'
;MRTNMKNTLIAHFLLLALLAPGCQSVSEKAASIQPLAENTPVPPYQDLLSRARNQSSVATESFFINNWAELEDAAKGLEQTSRLMSKSADMPENKKESILAVSSDLNREAAKLKEACKTKNEVEVNTQLQKITLKIRELRIN
;
A
#
# COMPACT_ATOMS: atom_id res chain seq x y z
N MET A 1 -42.34 -43.48 15.24
CA MET A 1 -42.23 -42.06 14.80
C MET A 1 -41.04 -41.40 15.50
N ARG A 2 -39.78 -41.65 15.09
CA ARG A 2 -38.60 -41.08 15.79
C ARG A 2 -37.34 -40.94 14.91
N THR A 3 -37.51 -40.81 13.60
CA THR A 3 -36.40 -40.77 12.62
C THR A 3 -36.36 -39.49 11.79
N ASN A 4 -37.34 -38.59 11.90
CA ASN A 4 -37.44 -37.41 11.02
C ASN A 4 -36.84 -36.10 11.59
N MET A 5 -36.66 -35.97 12.91
CA MET A 5 -36.14 -34.72 13.51
C MET A 5 -34.62 -34.55 13.45
N LYS A 6 -33.85 -35.65 13.41
CA LYS A 6 -32.38 -35.58 13.34
C LYS A 6 -31.90 -35.14 11.95
N ASN A 7 -32.56 -35.60 10.89
CA ASN A 7 -32.18 -35.26 9.52
C ASN A 7 -32.51 -33.80 9.16
N THR A 8 -33.55 -33.22 9.75
CA THR A 8 -33.92 -31.81 9.53
C THR A 8 -32.97 -30.84 10.23
N LEU A 9 -32.46 -31.18 11.42
CA LEU A 9 -31.48 -30.37 12.14
C LEU A 9 -30.11 -30.36 11.46
N ILE A 10 -29.67 -31.51 10.92
CA ILE A 10 -28.42 -31.61 10.15
C ILE A 10 -28.52 -30.82 8.84
N ALA A 11 -29.68 -30.88 8.17
CA ALA A 11 -29.91 -30.13 6.94
C ALA A 11 -29.89 -28.60 7.17
N HIS A 12 -30.42 -28.11 8.30
CA HIS A 12 -30.35 -26.68 8.64
C HIS A 12 -28.93 -26.22 8.98
N PHE A 13 -28.14 -27.06 9.64
CA PHE A 13 -26.75 -26.74 9.96
C PHE A 13 -25.85 -26.72 8.70
N LEU A 14 -26.10 -27.60 7.74
CA LEU A 14 -25.42 -27.61 6.43
C LEU A 14 -25.83 -26.42 5.55
N LEU A 15 -27.09 -26.00 5.60
CA LEU A 15 -27.58 -24.85 4.83
C LEU A 15 -27.04 -23.52 5.36
N LEU A 16 -26.79 -23.40 6.67
CA LEU A 16 -26.22 -22.21 7.29
C LEU A 16 -24.71 -22.04 6.98
N ALA A 17 -23.99 -23.15 6.74
CA ALA A 17 -22.57 -23.14 6.38
C ALA A 17 -22.30 -22.69 4.93
N LEU A 18 -23.30 -22.79 4.05
CA LEU A 18 -23.21 -22.39 2.64
C LEU A 18 -23.50 -20.89 2.40
N LEU A 19 -23.90 -20.15 3.44
CA LEU A 19 -24.25 -18.73 3.39
C LEU A 19 -23.14 -17.81 3.93
N ALA A 20 -21.91 -18.29 4.07
CA ALA A 20 -20.76 -17.43 4.35
C ALA A 20 -20.10 -16.98 3.04
N PRO A 21 -20.48 -15.85 2.42
CA PRO A 21 -19.64 -15.22 1.42
C PRO A 21 -18.42 -14.63 2.14
N GLY A 22 -17.45 -15.48 2.44
CA GLY A 22 -16.09 -15.06 2.78
C GLY A 22 -15.38 -14.59 1.51
N CYS A 23 -15.94 -13.61 0.81
CA CYS A 23 -15.17 -12.81 -0.13
C CYS A 23 -14.29 -11.92 0.75
N GLN A 24 -13.17 -12.46 1.24
CA GLN A 24 -12.10 -11.62 1.78
C GLN A 24 -11.58 -10.78 0.61
N SER A 25 -12.24 -9.65 0.34
CA SER A 25 -11.60 -8.57 -0.39
C SER A 25 -10.35 -8.23 0.40
N VAL A 26 -9.19 -8.59 -0.13
CA VAL A 26 -7.91 -8.15 0.45
C VAL A 26 -8.05 -6.65 0.67
N SER A 27 -7.96 -6.22 1.92
CA SER A 27 -8.09 -4.80 2.26
C SER A 27 -7.15 -4.01 1.35
N GLU A 28 -7.68 -2.97 0.69
CA GLU A 28 -6.90 -2.16 -0.25
C GLU A 28 -5.60 -1.62 0.39
N LYS A 29 -5.65 -1.39 1.71
CA LYS A 29 -4.47 -1.08 2.54
C LYS A 29 -3.42 -2.19 2.51
N ALA A 30 -3.82 -3.43 2.78
CA ALA A 30 -2.93 -4.59 2.79
C ALA A 30 -2.34 -4.89 1.40
N ALA A 31 -3.11 -4.67 0.33
CA ALA A 31 -2.59 -4.81 -1.04
C ALA A 31 -1.57 -3.72 -1.39
N SER A 32 -1.74 -2.51 -0.85
CA SER A 32 -0.86 -1.37 -1.13
C SER A 32 0.52 -1.46 -0.48
N ILE A 33 0.69 -2.19 0.61
CA ILE A 33 2.00 -2.34 1.28
C ILE A 33 2.78 -3.59 0.85
N GLN A 34 2.11 -4.58 0.26
CA GLN A 34 2.79 -5.76 -0.28
C GLN A 34 3.76 -5.36 -1.40
N PRO A 35 4.99 -5.87 -1.43
CA PRO A 35 5.93 -5.60 -2.51
C PRO A 35 5.31 -5.93 -3.88
N LEU A 36 5.62 -5.12 -4.88
CA LEU A 36 5.31 -5.44 -6.28
C LEU A 36 6.20 -6.61 -6.71
N ALA A 37 5.66 -7.52 -7.53
CA ALA A 37 6.43 -8.64 -8.07
C ALA A 37 7.58 -8.13 -8.96
N GLU A 38 8.76 -8.76 -8.82
CA GLU A 38 9.99 -8.29 -9.50
C GLU A 38 10.00 -8.59 -11.01
N ASN A 39 9.24 -9.58 -11.47
CA ASN A 39 9.24 -10.05 -12.87
C ASN A 39 7.97 -9.68 -13.64
N THR A 40 7.15 -8.78 -13.11
CA THR A 40 5.95 -8.28 -13.81
C THR A 40 6.25 -7.00 -14.60
N PRO A 41 5.50 -6.73 -15.68
CA PRO A 41 5.59 -5.45 -16.38
C PRO A 41 5.45 -4.27 -15.40
N VAL A 42 6.16 -3.17 -15.69
CA VAL A 42 6.05 -1.94 -14.90
C VAL A 42 4.59 -1.46 -14.96
N PRO A 43 3.92 -1.25 -13.81
CA PRO A 43 2.54 -0.77 -13.81
C PRO A 43 2.41 0.63 -14.41
N PRO A 44 1.22 0.98 -14.94
CA PRO A 44 0.88 2.34 -15.37
C PRO A 44 1.19 3.41 -14.31
N TYR A 45 1.50 4.63 -14.76
CA TYR A 45 1.93 5.71 -13.89
C TYR A 45 0.86 6.08 -12.86
N GLN A 46 -0.42 6.10 -13.27
CA GLN A 46 -1.54 6.40 -12.37
C GLN A 46 -1.71 5.35 -11.28
N ASP A 47 -1.47 4.07 -11.60
CA ASP A 47 -1.55 2.97 -10.64
C ASP A 47 -0.43 3.10 -9.60
N LEU A 48 0.78 3.45 -10.05
CA LEU A 48 1.92 3.73 -9.16
C LEU A 48 1.66 4.95 -8.27
N LEU A 49 1.06 6.01 -8.80
CA LEU A 49 0.70 7.21 -8.03
C LEU A 49 -0.38 6.90 -6.99
N SER A 50 -1.42 6.16 -7.36
CA SER A 50 -2.47 5.71 -6.44
C SER A 50 -1.89 4.86 -5.32
N ARG A 51 -1.03 3.89 -5.68
CA ARG A 51 -0.32 3.04 -4.74
C ARG A 51 0.54 3.83 -3.77
N ALA A 52 1.34 4.78 -4.23
CA ALA A 52 2.18 5.61 -3.37
C ALA A 52 1.33 6.43 -2.38
N ARG A 53 0.16 6.93 -2.80
CA ARG A 53 -0.78 7.62 -1.90
C ARG A 53 -1.27 6.69 -0.79
N ASN A 54 -1.72 5.50 -1.15
CA ASN A 54 -2.21 4.52 -0.18
C ASN A 54 -1.11 4.11 0.81
N GLN A 55 0.11 3.85 0.34
CA GLN A 55 1.25 3.53 1.20
C GLN A 55 1.62 4.67 2.13
N SER A 56 1.60 5.92 1.67
CA SER A 56 1.83 7.08 2.53
C SER A 56 0.77 7.19 3.62
N SER A 57 -0.50 6.92 3.31
CA SER A 57 -1.56 6.89 4.31
C SER A 57 -1.35 5.77 5.33
N VAL A 58 -1.02 4.56 4.88
CA VAL A 58 -0.73 3.43 5.79
C VAL A 58 0.48 3.72 6.68
N ALA A 59 1.56 4.30 6.13
CA ALA A 59 2.72 4.71 6.90
C ALA A 59 2.34 5.72 7.99
N THR A 60 1.59 6.77 7.65
CA THR A 60 1.12 7.76 8.63
C THR A 60 0.26 7.14 9.73
N GLU A 61 -0.71 6.30 9.38
CA GLU A 61 -1.56 5.62 10.35
C GLU A 61 -0.74 4.68 11.27
N SER A 62 0.17 3.90 10.67
CA SER A 62 1.05 2.97 11.40
C SER A 62 1.94 3.69 12.39
N PHE A 63 2.47 4.86 12.03
CA PHE A 63 3.23 5.71 12.95
C PHE A 63 2.38 6.15 14.15
N PHE A 64 1.14 6.60 13.93
CA PHE A 64 0.27 7.05 15.02
C PHE A 64 -0.12 5.95 16.01
N ILE A 65 -0.19 4.69 15.56
CA ILE A 65 -0.49 3.54 16.43
C ILE A 65 0.76 2.79 16.91
N ASN A 66 1.96 3.33 16.66
CA ASN A 66 3.25 2.70 16.98
C ASN A 66 3.47 1.31 16.33
N ASN A 67 2.83 1.05 15.19
CA ASN A 67 3.07 -0.16 14.40
C ASN A 67 4.32 0.00 13.52
N TRP A 68 5.48 -0.15 14.13
CA TRP A 68 6.78 0.03 13.48
C TRP A 68 7.03 -0.92 12.30
N ALA A 69 6.52 -2.16 12.37
CA ALA A 69 6.70 -3.15 11.31
C ALA A 69 5.95 -2.74 10.04
N GLU A 70 4.66 -2.39 10.17
CA GLU A 70 3.83 -1.96 9.05
C GLU A 70 4.28 -0.62 8.49
N LEU A 71 4.77 0.29 9.34
CA LEU A 71 5.39 1.54 8.91
C LEU A 71 6.63 1.27 8.04
N GLU A 72 7.52 0.35 8.44
CA GLU A 72 8.71 0.00 7.68
C GLU A 72 8.35 -0.66 6.34
N ASP A 73 7.34 -1.55 6.32
CA ASP A 73 6.89 -2.20 5.11
C ASP A 73 6.23 -1.22 4.12
N ALA A 74 5.45 -0.27 4.63
CA ALA A 74 4.94 0.84 3.82
C ALA A 74 6.07 1.69 3.24
N ALA A 75 7.14 1.96 4.01
CA ALA A 75 8.32 2.69 3.54
C ALA A 75 9.08 1.92 2.44
N LYS A 76 9.29 0.60 2.59
CA LYS A 76 9.86 -0.26 1.54
C LYS A 76 9.01 -0.26 0.28
N GLY A 77 7.69 -0.36 0.44
CA GLY A 77 6.73 -0.28 -0.65
C GLY A 77 6.80 1.04 -1.41
N LEU A 78 6.89 2.16 -0.70
CA LEU A 78 7.07 3.50 -1.29
C LEU A 78 8.39 3.63 -2.04
N GLU A 79 9.47 3.09 -1.47
CA GLU A 79 10.79 3.08 -2.10
C GLU A 79 10.76 2.29 -3.42
N GLN A 80 10.11 1.12 -3.45
CA GLN A 80 9.95 0.37 -4.68
C GLN A 80 9.06 1.10 -5.70
N THR A 81 7.91 1.61 -5.26
CA THR A 81 6.92 2.26 -6.12
C THR A 81 7.50 3.50 -6.79
N SER A 82 8.21 4.33 -6.05
CA SER A 82 8.89 5.54 -6.58
C SER A 82 9.95 5.22 -7.64
N ARG A 83 10.72 4.13 -7.49
CA ARG A 83 11.66 3.67 -8.54
C ARG A 83 10.98 3.24 -9.83
N LEU A 84 9.76 2.72 -9.74
CA LEU A 84 9.01 2.25 -10.90
C LEU A 84 8.32 3.40 -11.62
N MET A 85 7.95 4.48 -10.91
CA MET A 85 7.32 5.66 -11.53
C MET A 85 8.17 6.24 -12.65
N SER A 86 9.49 6.35 -12.44
CA SER A 86 10.43 6.85 -13.45
C SER A 86 10.63 5.93 -14.66
N LYS A 87 10.12 4.70 -14.58
CA LYS A 87 10.20 3.67 -15.62
C LYS A 87 8.85 3.44 -16.30
N SER A 88 7.79 4.12 -15.87
CA SER A 88 6.46 3.92 -16.46
C SER A 88 6.41 4.44 -17.89
N ALA A 89 5.87 3.64 -18.81
CA ALA A 89 5.84 3.98 -20.23
C ALA A 89 4.79 5.07 -20.57
N ASP A 90 3.77 5.22 -19.73
CA ASP A 90 2.62 6.10 -19.91
C ASP A 90 2.70 7.41 -19.09
N MET A 91 3.90 7.81 -18.66
CA MET A 91 4.09 9.11 -18.00
C MET A 91 3.64 10.25 -18.92
N PRO A 92 2.91 11.27 -18.41
CA PRO A 92 2.55 12.44 -19.21
C PRO A 92 3.81 13.17 -19.70
N GLU A 93 3.94 13.28 -21.02
CA GLU A 93 5.15 13.81 -21.64
C GLU A 93 5.43 15.26 -21.21
N ASN A 94 4.37 16.07 -21.03
CA ASN A 94 4.47 17.46 -20.57
C ASN A 94 4.95 17.63 -19.11
N LYS A 95 5.03 16.56 -18.33
CA LYS A 95 5.46 16.57 -16.93
C LYS A 95 6.62 15.60 -16.65
N LYS A 96 7.11 14.90 -17.66
CA LYS A 96 8.08 13.80 -17.54
C LYS A 96 9.32 14.16 -16.74
N GLU A 97 9.99 15.27 -17.06
CA GLU A 97 11.19 15.70 -16.32
C GLU A 97 10.89 15.97 -14.83
N SER A 98 9.77 16.63 -14.55
CA SER A 98 9.31 16.89 -13.18
C SER A 98 8.99 15.58 -12.46
N ILE A 99 8.31 14.65 -13.12
CA ILE A 99 8.00 13.32 -12.56
C ILE A 99 9.29 12.55 -12.25
N LEU A 100 10.29 12.56 -13.15
CA LEU A 100 11.58 11.92 -12.94
C LEU A 100 12.30 12.49 -11.71
N ALA A 101 12.33 13.83 -11.58
CA ALA A 101 12.95 14.49 -10.44
C ALA A 101 12.21 14.18 -9.12
N VAL A 102 10.89 14.37 -9.10
CA VAL A 102 10.09 14.21 -7.88
C VAL A 102 9.99 12.74 -7.44
N SER A 103 9.94 11.78 -8.38
CA SER A 103 9.98 10.35 -8.04
C SER A 103 11.33 9.92 -7.47
N SER A 104 12.44 10.49 -7.96
CA SER A 104 13.78 10.28 -7.37
C SER A 104 13.85 10.85 -5.94
N ASP A 105 13.31 12.04 -5.72
CA ASP A 105 13.21 12.64 -4.39
C ASP A 105 12.34 11.81 -3.44
N LEU A 106 11.17 11.36 -3.90
CA LEU A 106 10.28 10.47 -3.15
C LEU A 106 10.99 9.17 -2.76
N ASN A 107 11.77 8.59 -3.68
CA ASN A 107 12.55 7.39 -3.40
C ASN A 107 13.55 7.60 -2.27
N ARG A 108 14.28 8.72 -2.30
CA ARG A 108 15.27 9.06 -1.28
C ARG A 108 14.63 9.29 0.08
N GLU A 109 13.51 10.03 0.16
CA GLU A 109 12.84 10.25 1.44
C GLU A 109 12.18 8.96 1.98
N ALA A 110 11.67 8.08 1.11
CA ALA A 110 11.20 6.74 1.51
C ALA A 110 12.33 5.86 2.07
N ALA A 111 13.53 5.90 1.46
CA ALA A 111 14.69 5.20 1.99
C ALA A 111 15.11 5.72 3.37
N LYS A 112 15.08 7.06 3.58
CA LYS A 112 15.34 7.65 4.91
C LYS A 112 14.28 7.27 5.94
N LEU A 113 13.00 7.26 5.55
CA LEU A 113 11.91 6.80 6.41
C LEU A 113 12.18 5.36 6.88
N LYS A 114 12.54 4.46 5.96
CA LYS A 114 12.88 3.06 6.29
C LYS A 114 14.01 2.97 7.32
N GLU A 115 15.10 3.72 7.16
CA GLU A 115 16.19 3.73 8.15
C GLU A 115 15.76 4.32 9.50
N ALA A 116 14.93 5.36 9.49
CA ALA A 116 14.38 5.95 10.71
C ALA A 116 13.45 4.96 11.46
N CYS A 117 12.73 4.09 10.74
CA CYS A 117 11.90 3.04 11.34
C CYS A 117 12.74 2.01 12.11
N LYS A 118 13.86 1.56 11.54
CA LYS A 118 14.77 0.58 12.18
C LYS A 118 15.29 1.06 13.53
N THR A 119 15.52 2.37 13.64
CA THR A 119 16.01 3.01 14.86
C THR A 119 14.89 3.60 15.72
N LYS A 120 13.63 3.49 15.28
CA LYS A 120 12.44 4.09 15.90
C LYS A 120 12.63 5.58 16.22
N ASN A 121 13.30 6.31 15.34
CA ASN A 121 13.54 7.74 15.51
C ASN A 121 12.27 8.52 15.13
N GLU A 122 11.40 8.77 16.11
CA GLU A 122 10.09 9.42 15.91
C GLU A 122 10.18 10.79 15.23
N VAL A 123 11.19 11.60 15.58
CA VAL A 123 11.39 12.94 15.01
C VAL A 123 11.72 12.85 13.52
N GLU A 124 12.63 11.95 13.17
CA GLU A 124 13.00 11.72 11.77
C GLU A 124 11.84 11.10 10.99
N VAL A 125 11.14 10.11 11.56
CA VAL A 125 9.95 9.51 10.93
C VAL A 125 8.90 10.56 10.62
N ASN A 126 8.51 11.40 11.58
CA ASN A 126 7.53 12.45 11.35
C ASN A 126 7.99 13.44 10.26
N THR A 127 9.27 13.81 10.28
CA THR A 127 9.87 14.68 9.25
C THR A 127 9.78 14.05 7.86
N GLN A 128 10.08 12.76 7.74
CA GLN A 128 10.06 12.06 6.46
C GLN A 128 8.63 11.84 5.95
N LEU A 129 7.68 11.52 6.82
CA LEU A 129 6.26 11.40 6.45
C LEU A 129 5.70 12.71 5.86
N GLN A 130 6.07 13.85 6.42
CA GLN A 130 5.68 15.17 5.89
C GLN A 130 6.26 15.42 4.50
N LYS A 131 7.56 15.15 4.31
CA LYS A 131 8.22 15.31 3.01
C LYS A 131 7.63 14.39 1.95
N ILE A 132 7.40 13.12 2.27
CA ILE A 132 6.77 12.14 1.39
C ILE A 132 5.39 12.62 0.96
N THR A 133 4.58 13.12 1.90
CA THR A 133 3.25 13.68 1.61
C THR A 133 3.32 14.85 0.62
N LEU A 134 4.31 15.74 0.77
CA LEU A 134 4.52 16.85 -0.16
C LEU A 134 4.91 16.35 -1.55
N LYS A 135 5.85 15.40 -1.64
CA LYS A 135 6.27 14.83 -2.94
C LYS A 135 5.14 14.12 -3.67
N ILE A 136 4.29 13.39 -2.97
CA ILE A 136 3.10 12.77 -3.55
C ILE A 136 2.10 13.81 -4.09
N ARG A 137 2.01 14.99 -3.46
CA ARG A 137 1.18 16.09 -3.99
C ARG A 137 1.79 16.71 -5.24
N GLU A 138 3.11 16.88 -5.28
CA GLU A 138 3.85 17.37 -6.45
C GLU A 138 3.71 16.45 -7.68
N LEU A 139 3.59 15.14 -7.46
CA LEU A 139 3.36 14.15 -8.54
C LEU A 139 1.95 14.17 -9.13
N ARG A 140 1.02 14.96 -8.59
CA ARG A 140 -0.34 15.02 -9.14
C ARG A 140 -0.32 15.75 -10.47
N ILE A 141 -0.91 15.11 -11.47
CA ILE A 141 -1.20 15.71 -12.76
C ILE A 141 -2.55 16.41 -12.59
N ASN A 142 -2.48 17.70 -12.24
CA ASN A 142 -3.63 18.59 -12.29
C ASN A 142 -3.77 19.17 -13.69
#